data_AF-W6P6U6-F1
#
_entry.id   AF-W6P6U6-F1
#
_cell.length_a   1.000
_cell.length_b   1.000
_cell.length_c   1.000
_cell.angle_alpha   90.00
_cell.angle_beta   90.00
_cell.angle_gamma   90.00
#
_symmetry.space_group_name_H-M   'P 1'
#
loop_
_entity.id
_entity.type
_entity.pdbx_description
1 polymer ?
#
loop_
_entity_poly.entity_id
_entity_poly.type
_entity_poly.pdbx_seq_one_letter_code
_entity_poly.pdbx_strand_id
1 'polypeptide(L)' 'MEQFAASVNEFLTFRKYQILPDKGRISAAQAKTKAESEYDIFNKTQRIDSDFDKQIKGMLGE' A
#
# COMPACT_ATOMS: atom_id res chain seq x y z
N MET A 1 17.41 -3.06 15.03
CA MET A 1 16.53 -3.45 13.90
C MET A 1 17.16 -4.53 13.01
N GLU A 2 18.47 -4.59 12.85
CA GLU A 2 19.13 -5.58 11.95
C GLU A 2 18.95 -7.03 12.39
N GLN A 3 19.11 -7.33 13.69
CA GLN A 3 18.91 -8.69 14.23
C GLN A 3 17.48 -9.21 14.00
N PHE A 4 16.48 -8.33 14.05
CA PHE A 4 15.09 -8.69 13.79
C PHE A 4 14.89 -9.06 12.30
N ALA A 5 15.41 -8.23 11.39
CA ALA A 5 15.34 -8.50 9.96
C ALA A 5 16.03 -9.83 9.57
N ALA A 6 17.16 -10.16 10.20
CA ALA A 6 17.84 -11.44 9.98
C ALA A 6 16.95 -12.64 10.36
N SER A 7 16.31 -12.60 11.53
CA SER A 7 15.41 -13.68 11.99
C SER A 7 14.21 -13.90 11.06
N VAL A 8 13.65 -12.82 10.50
CA VAL A 8 12.53 -12.89 9.55
C VAL A 8 12.98 -13.50 8.22
N ASN A 9 14.17 -13.13 7.73
CA ASN A 9 14.71 -13.68 6.48
C ASN A 9 15.01 -15.18 6.59
N GLU A 10 15.55 -15.65 7.71
CA GLU A 10 15.79 -17.08 7.96
C GLU A 10 14.48 -17.88 7.94
N PHE A 11 13.42 -17.35 8.57
CA PHE A 11 12.10 -17.97 8.57
C PHE A 11 11.51 -18.08 7.15
N LEU A 12 11.60 -17.00 6.35
CA LEU A 12 11.09 -16.99 4.97
C LEU A 12 11.87 -17.97 4.07
N THR A 13 13.19 -18.04 4.27
CA THR A 13 14.09 -18.95 3.53
C THR A 13 13.76 -20.41 3.86
N PHE A 14 13.57 -20.74 5.13
CA PHE A 14 13.22 -22.10 5.58
C PHE A 14 11.92 -22.59 4.93
N ARG A 15 10.94 -21.71 4.74
CA ARG A 15 9.64 -22.01 4.11
C ARG A 15 9.69 -21.98 2.57
N LYS A 16 10.87 -21.80 1.97
CA LYS A 16 11.10 -21.67 0.51
C LYS A 16 10.25 -20.58 -0.16
N TYR A 17 9.91 -19.52 0.58
CA TYR A 17 9.28 -18.36 -0.03
C TYR A 17 10.31 -17.59 -0.84
N GLN A 18 9.92 -17.08 -2.01
CA GLN A 18 10.78 -16.19 -2.78
C GLN A 18 10.92 -14.87 -2.03
N ILE A 19 12.13 -14.62 -1.52
CA ILE A 19 12.50 -13.34 -0.94
C ILE A 19 12.80 -12.41 -2.11
N LEU A 20 12.25 -11.18 -2.09
CA LEU A 20 12.62 -10.18 -3.07
C LEU A 20 14.11 -9.82 -2.90
N PRO A 21 14.95 -9.96 -3.95
CA PRO A 21 16.38 -9.67 -3.85
C PRO A 21 16.67 -8.17 -3.71
N ASP A 22 15.78 -7.32 -4.23
CA ASP A 22 15.93 -5.86 -4.27
C ASP A 22 14.75 -5.18 -3.59
N LYS A 23 14.92 -3.89 -3.23
CA LYS A 23 13.89 -3.06 -2.57
C LYS A 23 12.69 -2.69 -3.46
N GLY A 24 12.44 -3.45 -4.52
CA GLY A 24 11.51 -3.09 -5.59
C GLY A 24 12.06 -1.91 -6.42
N ARG A 25 11.73 -1.90 -7.72
CA ARG A 25 12.14 -0.80 -8.62
C ARG A 25 11.18 0.38 -8.62
N ILE A 26 10.01 0.19 -8.02
CA ILE A 26 8.90 1.14 -8.07
C ILE A 26 8.90 1.90 -6.74
N SER A 27 8.93 3.22 -6.80
CA SER A 27 8.82 4.04 -5.60
C SER A 27 7.42 3.91 -4.98
N ALA A 28 7.31 4.16 -3.67
CA ALA A 28 6.00 4.16 -2.99
C ALA A 28 5.00 5.12 -3.67
N ALA A 29 5.48 6.29 -4.13
CA ALA A 29 4.66 7.25 -4.87
C ALA A 29 4.12 6.67 -6.18
N GLN A 30 4.98 6.04 -6.99
CA GLN A 30 4.57 5.41 -8.24
C GLN A 30 3.59 4.25 -8.01
N ALA A 31 3.82 3.44 -6.97
CA ALA A 31 2.92 2.35 -6.61
C ALA A 31 1.53 2.89 -6.21
N LYS A 32 1.48 3.98 -5.44
CA LYS A 32 0.24 4.64 -5.03
C LYS A 32 -0.54 5.18 -6.23
N THR A 33 0.12 5.95 -7.10
CA THR A 33 -0.51 6.49 -8.33
C THR A 33 -1.05 5.39 -9.22
N LYS A 34 -0.30 4.29 -9.37
CA LYS A 34 -0.77 3.14 -10.16
C LYS A 34 -2.03 2.53 -9.55
N ALA A 35 -2.03 2.30 -8.23
CA ALA A 35 -3.19 1.74 -7.53
C ALA A 35 -4.44 2.63 -7.67
N GLU A 36 -4.28 3.95 -7.52
CA GLU A 36 -5.35 4.94 -7.71
C GLU A 36 -5.89 4.88 -9.15
N SER A 37 -5.01 4.87 -10.15
CA SER A 37 -5.42 4.82 -11.57
C SER A 37 -6.13 3.52 -11.95
N GLU A 38 -5.69 2.38 -11.42
CA GLU A 38 -6.36 1.10 -11.65
C GLU A 38 -7.74 1.11 -11.01
N TYR A 39 -7.83 1.62 -9.78
CA TYR A 39 -9.08 1.72 -9.05
C TYR A 39 -10.11 2.62 -9.77
N ASP A 40 -9.69 3.75 -10.34
CA ASP A 40 -10.55 4.64 -11.13
C ASP A 40 -11.17 3.95 -12.36
N ILE A 41 -10.41 3.05 -13.01
CA ILE A 41 -10.90 2.30 -14.19
C ILE A 41 -12.05 1.35 -13.80
N PHE A 42 -11.97 0.75 -12.61
CA PHE A 42 -12.95 -0.21 -12.12
C PHE A 42 -14.12 0.45 -11.37
N ASN A 43 -13.90 1.61 -10.76
CA ASN A 43 -14.93 2.31 -10.01
C ASN A 43 -15.78 3.25 -10.89
N LYS A 44 -16.59 2.67 -11.79
CA LYS A 44 -17.43 3.45 -12.72
C LYS A 44 -18.72 3.99 -12.12
N THR A 45 -19.17 3.46 -10.99
CA THR A 45 -20.53 3.71 -10.47
C THR A 45 -20.60 3.97 -8.98
N GLN A 46 -19.59 3.61 -8.17
CA GLN A 46 -19.65 3.87 -6.74
C GLN A 46 -19.16 5.28 -6.45
N ARG A 47 -20.08 6.13 -5.99
CA ARG A 47 -19.71 7.36 -5.29
C ARG A 47 -19.06 6.95 -3.98
N ILE A 48 -17.76 7.18 -3.88
CA ILE A 48 -17.02 6.98 -2.64
C ILE A 48 -17.27 8.21 -1.81
N ASP A 49 -18.15 8.07 -0.84
CA ASP A 49 -18.32 9.04 0.23
C ASP A 49 -17.73 8.41 1.49
N SER A 50 -16.41 8.50 1.61
CA SER A 50 -15.68 7.93 2.73
C SER A 50 -16.04 8.67 4.01
N ASP A 51 -16.32 7.93 5.09
CA ASP A 51 -16.56 8.55 6.40
C ASP A 51 -15.34 9.34 6.90
N PHE A 52 -14.15 9.01 6.39
CA PHE A 52 -12.95 9.81 6.62
C PHE A 52 -13.02 11.17 5.90
N ASP A 53 -13.45 11.19 4.63
CA ASP A 53 -13.59 12.44 3.87
C ASP A 53 -14.67 13.34 4.48
N LYS A 54 -15.75 12.75 5.00
CA LYS A 54 -16.78 13.47 5.77
C LYS A 54 -16.22 14.09 7.04
N GLN A 55 -15.43 13.32 7.80
CA GLN A 55 -14.76 13.81 9.01
C GLN A 55 -13.82 14.97 8.69
N ILE A 56 -12.99 14.84 7.65
CA ILE A 56 -12.03 15.88 7.24
C ILE A 56 -12.75 17.16 6.80
N LYS A 57 -13.81 17.05 5.99
CA LYS A 57 -14.64 18.21 5.60
C LYS A 57 -15.27 18.90 6.82
N GLY A 58 -15.82 18.13 7.74
CA GLY A 58 -16.36 18.65 9.00
C GLY A 58 -15.30 19.34 9.88
N MET A 59 -14.04 18.88 9.83
CA MET A 59 -12.92 19.54 10.53
C MET A 59 -12.44 20.81 9.81
N LEU A 60 -12.53 20.87 8.48
CA LEU A 60 -12.14 22.03 7.65
C LEU A 60 -13.22 23.11 7.55
N GLY A 61 -14.45 22.83 8.01
CA GLY A 61 -15.51 23.83 8.12
C GLY A 61 -16.19 24.19 6.79
N GLU A 62 -16.19 23.28 5.80
CA GLU A 62 -17.06 23.37 4.62
C GLU A 62 -18.41 22.68 4.85
#